data_AF-A0A965PFQ4-F1
#
_entry.id   AF-A0A965PFQ4-F1
#
_cell.length_a   1.000
_cell.length_b   1.000
_cell.length_c   1.000
_cell.angle_alpha   90.00
_cell.angle_beta   90.00
_cell.angle_gamma   90.00
#
_symmetry.space_group_name_H-M   'P 1'
#
loop_
_entity.id
_entity.type
_entity.pdbx_description
1 polymer ?
#
loop_
_entity_poly.entity_id
_entity_poly.type
_entity_poly.pdbx_seq_one_letter_code
_entity_poly.pdbx_strand_id
1 'polypeptide(L)'
;MPEWRTIYDWMYRDETLSAAIARAREIGYDKMAEEVLQIADTPVMGHTQTVDDKGSTIRTEDMLGHRKLQIETRLKLLAKWNPKKYGDRTTIAGDAENPLKVDVDAKELFDRILTNMELAKQVKSNEDS
;
A
#
# COMPACT_ATOMS: atom_id res chain seq x y z
N MET A 1 -0.83 -17.95 21.98
CA MET A 1 -1.01 -16.47 21.98
C MET A 1 -2.39 -16.16 22.56
N PRO A 2 -2.59 -15.03 23.24
CA PRO A 2 -3.91 -14.54 23.60
C PRO A 2 -4.78 -14.32 22.34
N GLU A 3 -6.10 -14.30 22.52
CA GLU A 3 -7.04 -14.07 21.42
C GLU A 3 -6.90 -12.63 20.89
N TRP A 4 -7.20 -12.41 19.61
CA TRP A 4 -6.91 -11.13 18.95
C TRP A 4 -7.58 -9.96 19.67
N ARG A 5 -8.83 -10.10 20.17
CA ARG A 5 -9.54 -9.02 20.86
C ARG A 5 -8.82 -8.59 22.12
N THR A 6 -8.26 -9.54 22.87
CA THR A 6 -7.48 -9.24 24.07
C THR A 6 -6.28 -8.35 23.75
N ILE A 7 -5.61 -8.59 22.62
CA ILE A 7 -4.48 -7.75 22.19
C ILE A 7 -4.96 -6.33 21.83
N TYR A 8 -6.08 -6.21 21.11
CA TYR A 8 -6.65 -4.89 20.77
C TYR A 8 -7.12 -4.13 22.01
N ASP A 9 -7.71 -4.80 22.99
CA ASP A 9 -8.10 -4.19 24.26
C ASP A 9 -6.87 -3.67 25.03
N TRP A 10 -5.75 -4.39 24.99
CA TRP A 10 -4.51 -3.91 25.59
C TRP A 10 -3.93 -2.71 24.84
N MET A 11 -3.94 -2.74 23.49
CA MET A 11 -3.52 -1.61 22.67
C MET A 11 -4.36 -0.35 22.93
N TYR A 12 -5.67 -0.50 23.18
CA TYR A 12 -6.55 0.62 23.48
C TYR A 12 -6.23 1.27 24.85
N ARG A 13 -5.74 0.48 25.81
CA ARG A 13 -5.46 0.94 27.18
C ARG A 13 -4.03 1.44 27.37
N ASP A 14 -3.09 0.98 26.55
CA ASP A 14 -1.67 1.30 26.65
C ASP A 14 -1.10 1.79 25.32
N GLU A 15 -0.87 3.11 25.24
CA GLU A 15 -0.30 3.78 24.08
C GLU A 15 1.13 3.31 23.76
N THR A 16 1.93 2.98 24.78
CA THR A 16 3.31 2.52 24.59
C THR A 16 3.35 1.14 23.94
N LEU A 17 2.44 0.26 24.36
CA LEU A 17 2.24 -1.05 23.76
C LEU A 17 1.72 -0.93 22.33
N SER A 18 0.74 -0.04 22.10
CA SER A 18 0.21 0.25 20.76
C SER A 18 1.34 0.66 19.80
N ALA A 19 2.18 1.62 20.20
CA ALA A 19 3.32 2.06 19.43
C ALA A 19 4.37 0.95 19.21
N ALA A 20 4.63 0.11 20.21
CA ALA A 20 5.53 -1.03 20.08
C ALA A 20 5.01 -2.06 19.05
N ILE A 21 3.71 -2.37 19.08
CA ILE A 21 3.08 -3.28 18.12
C ILE A 21 3.09 -2.68 16.71
N ALA A 22 2.85 -1.38 16.56
CA ALA A 22 2.96 -0.70 15.27
C ALA A 22 4.39 -0.84 14.68
N ARG A 23 5.43 -0.62 15.48
CA ARG A 23 6.83 -0.84 15.06
C ARG A 23 7.11 -2.30 14.72
N ALA A 24 6.58 -3.25 15.50
CA ALA A 24 6.74 -4.67 15.24
C ALA A 24 6.08 -5.08 13.90
N ARG A 25 4.95 -4.47 13.54
CA ARG A 25 4.30 -4.69 12.24
C ARG A 25 5.15 -4.19 11.08
N GLU A 26 5.76 -3.00 11.20
CA GLU A 26 6.67 -2.49 10.17
C GLU A 26 7.86 -3.44 9.93
N ILE A 27 8.48 -3.93 11.00
CA ILE A 27 9.57 -4.93 10.90
C ILE A 27 9.05 -6.25 10.32
N GLY A 28 7.84 -6.67 10.70
CA GLY A 28 7.19 -7.87 10.16
C GLY A 28 6.95 -7.79 8.65
N TYR A 29 6.64 -6.61 8.11
CA TYR A 29 6.52 -6.40 6.67
C TYR A 29 7.87 -6.58 5.95
N ASP A 30 8.95 -6.04 6.53
CA ASP A 30 10.29 -6.22 5.99
C ASP A 30 10.70 -7.69 5.99
N LYS A 31 10.40 -8.40 7.08
CA LYS A 31 10.65 -9.84 7.17
C LYS A 31 9.87 -10.62 6.10
N MET A 32 8.60 -10.28 5.88
CA MET A 32 7.79 -10.92 4.84
C MET A 32 8.36 -10.67 3.43
N ALA A 33 8.92 -9.48 3.18
CA ALA A 33 9.58 -9.19 1.91
C ALA A 33 10.85 -10.06 1.71
N GLU A 34 11.66 -10.27 2.75
CA GLU A 34 12.79 -11.20 2.69
C GLU A 34 12.34 -12.65 2.47
N GLU A 35 11.27 -13.08 3.12
CA GLU A 35 10.71 -14.42 2.94
C GLU A 35 10.24 -14.66 1.50
N VAL A 36 9.72 -13.63 0.83
CA VAL A 36 9.36 -13.72 -0.59
C VAL A 36 10.58 -14.07 -1.45
N LEU A 37 11.73 -13.43 -1.20
CA LEU A 37 12.98 -13.76 -1.90
C LEU A 37 13.40 -15.19 -1.60
N GLN A 38 13.38 -15.59 -0.32
CA GLN A 38 13.74 -16.95 0.08
C GLN A 38 12.84 -18.00 -0.60
N ILE A 39 11.53 -17.76 -0.71
CA ILE A 39 10.59 -18.65 -1.39
C ILE A 39 10.89 -18.71 -2.89
N ALA A 40 11.26 -17.59 -3.51
CA ALA A 40 11.62 -17.55 -4.93
C ALA A 40 12.90 -18.36 -5.22
N ASP A 41 13.90 -18.27 -4.34
CA ASP A 41 15.20 -18.92 -4.53
C ASP A 41 15.24 -20.39 -4.08
N THR A 42 14.32 -20.81 -3.21
CA THR A 42 14.32 -22.18 -2.66
C THR A 42 13.29 -23.06 -3.37
N PRO A 43 13.72 -24.09 -4.13
CA PRO A 43 12.81 -25.07 -4.71
C PRO A 43 12.08 -25.87 -3.63
N VAL A 44 10.83 -26.21 -3.90
CA VAL A 44 10.03 -27.08 -3.02
C VAL A 44 9.57 -28.26 -3.84
N MET A 45 10.16 -29.43 -3.59
CA MET A 45 9.78 -30.65 -4.29
C MET A 45 8.44 -31.15 -3.78
N GLY A 46 7.55 -31.50 -4.71
CA GLY A 46 6.26 -32.11 -4.42
C GLY A 46 5.83 -33.06 -5.52
N HIS A 47 4.63 -33.60 -5.37
CA HIS A 47 4.06 -34.55 -6.31
C HIS A 47 2.88 -33.92 -7.05
N THR A 48 2.97 -33.89 -8.37
CA THR A 48 1.85 -33.55 -9.24
C THR A 48 1.22 -34.86 -9.73
N GLN A 49 -0.07 -35.04 -9.45
CA GLN A 49 -0.85 -36.16 -9.96
C GLN A 49 -1.68 -35.70 -11.15
N THR A 50 -1.46 -36.31 -12.31
CA THR A 50 -2.32 -36.15 -13.48
C THR A 50 -3.12 -37.43 -13.66
N VAL A 51 -4.43 -37.29 -13.83
CA VAL A 51 -5.35 -38.42 -14.05
C VAL A 51 -5.92 -38.26 -15.45
N ASP A 52 -5.59 -39.21 -16.31
CA ASP A 52 -6.07 -39.28 -17.69
C ASP A 52 -6.88 -40.57 -17.89
N ASP A 53 -7.54 -40.71 -19.04
CA ASP A 53 -8.34 -41.90 -19.41
C ASP A 53 -7.56 -43.22 -19.38
N LYS A 54 -6.22 -43.16 -19.36
CA LYS A 54 -5.29 -44.31 -19.33
C LYS A 54 -4.73 -44.63 -17.94
N GLY A 55 -5.09 -43.88 -16.90
CA GLY A 55 -4.63 -44.07 -15.54
C GLY A 55 -4.01 -42.81 -14.92
N SER A 56 -3.42 -42.96 -13.74
CA SER A 56 -2.79 -41.86 -12.99
C SER A 56 -1.27 -41.88 -13.13
N THR A 57 -0.70 -40.74 -13.49
CA THR A 57 0.76 -40.52 -13.49
C THR A 57 1.12 -39.59 -12.34
N ILE A 58 2.11 -39.97 -11.54
CA ILE A 58 2.66 -39.13 -10.47
C ILE A 58 4.04 -38.65 -10.90
N ARG A 59 4.23 -37.34 -10.95
CA ARG A 59 5.53 -36.72 -11.22
C ARG A 59 6.03 -36.00 -9.98
N THR A 60 7.31 -36.17 -9.67
CA THR A 60 7.98 -35.38 -8.64
C THR A 60 8.67 -34.20 -9.32
N GLU A 61 8.27 -32.98 -8.99
CA GLU A 61 8.80 -31.75 -9.58
C GLU A 61 8.81 -30.60 -8.56
N ASP A 62 9.48 -29.50 -8.91
CA ASP A 62 9.41 -28.29 -8.11
C ASP A 62 8.01 -27.67 -8.22
N MET A 63 7.44 -27.34 -7.06
CA MET A 63 6.09 -26.83 -6.91
C MET A 63 6.02 -25.33 -7.24
N LEU A 64 6.39 -24.97 -8.47
CA LEU A 64 6.42 -23.59 -8.96
C LEU A 64 5.10 -22.86 -8.74
N GLY A 65 3.96 -23.52 -9.00
CA GLY A 65 2.63 -22.93 -8.78
C GLY A 65 2.36 -22.58 -7.32
N HIS A 66 2.77 -23.46 -6.40
CA HIS A 66 2.63 -23.23 -4.96
C HIS A 66 3.51 -22.07 -4.49
N ARG A 67 4.78 -22.04 -4.92
CA ARG A 67 5.72 -20.96 -4.58
C ARG A 67 5.26 -19.62 -5.16
N LYS A 68 4.79 -19.61 -6.40
CA LYS A 68 4.24 -18.42 -7.06
C LYS A 68 3.01 -17.88 -6.32
N LEU A 69 2.06 -18.73 -5.96
CA LEU A 69 0.88 -18.32 -5.17
C LEU A 69 1.27 -17.67 -3.84
N GLN A 70 2.25 -18.25 -3.17
CA GLN A 70 2.80 -17.75 -1.93
C GLN A 70 3.47 -16.37 -2.07
N ILE A 71 4.25 -16.19 -3.13
CA ILE A 71 4.92 -14.92 -3.45
C ILE A 71 3.89 -13.85 -3.77
N GLU A 72 2.96 -14.13 -4.68
CA GLU A 72 1.93 -13.17 -5.13
C GLU A 72 1.03 -12.73 -3.99
N THR A 73 0.61 -13.66 -3.13
CA THR A 73 -0.23 -13.35 -1.96
C THR A 73 0.49 -12.40 -1.01
N ARG A 74 1.75 -12.68 -0.69
CA ARG A 74 2.56 -11.84 0.21
C ARG A 74 2.83 -10.47 -0.37
N LEU A 75 3.22 -10.38 -1.65
CA LEU A 75 3.44 -9.09 -2.32
C LEU A 75 2.15 -8.25 -2.36
N LYS A 76 1.00 -8.87 -2.64
CA LYS A 76 -0.29 -8.18 -2.63
C LYS A 76 -0.66 -7.65 -1.24
N LEU A 77 -0.40 -8.44 -0.19
CA LEU A 77 -0.63 -7.99 1.19
C LEU A 77 0.31 -6.84 1.56
N LEU A 78 1.61 -6.93 1.22
CA LEU A 78 2.59 -5.87 1.48
C LEU A 78 2.21 -4.56 0.80
N ALA A 79 1.78 -4.61 -0.47
CA ALA A 79 1.32 -3.43 -1.19
C ALA A 79 0.08 -2.77 -0.56
N LYS A 80 -0.75 -3.53 0.17
CA LYS A 80 -1.93 -3.00 0.87
C LYS A 80 -1.65 -2.58 2.31
N TRP A 81 -0.76 -3.27 3.02
CA TRP A 81 -0.43 -3.01 4.42
C TRP A 81 0.60 -1.88 4.60
N ASN A 82 1.53 -1.73 3.66
CA ASN A 82 2.49 -0.63 3.65
C ASN A 82 2.71 -0.10 2.22
N PRO A 83 1.69 0.59 1.64
CA PRO A 83 1.74 1.11 0.27
C PRO A 83 2.85 2.15 0.07
N LYS A 84 3.29 2.83 1.13
CA LYS A 84 4.38 3.80 1.06
C LYS A 84 5.70 3.15 0.64
N LYS A 85 5.97 1.93 1.12
CA LYS A 85 7.22 1.20 0.87
C LYS A 85 7.09 0.18 -0.26
N TYR A 86 5.96 -0.51 -0.34
CA TYR A 86 5.74 -1.66 -1.24
C TYR A 86 4.62 -1.45 -2.26
N GLY A 87 4.00 -0.28 -2.28
CA GLY A 87 2.99 0.05 -3.30
C GLY A 87 3.65 0.38 -4.65
N ASP A 88 2.90 0.15 -5.72
CA ASP A 88 3.33 0.53 -7.06
C ASP A 88 3.45 2.05 -7.15
N ARG A 89 4.62 2.53 -7.56
CA ARG A 89 4.87 3.96 -7.78
C ARG A 89 4.69 4.29 -9.26
N THR A 90 3.54 4.89 -9.59
CA THR A 90 3.28 5.40 -10.94
C THR A 90 3.62 6.89 -11.01
N THR A 91 4.57 7.26 -11.87
CA THR A 91 4.82 8.66 -12.23
C THR A 91 4.00 9.01 -13.46
N ILE A 92 2.98 9.85 -13.28
CA ILE A 92 2.24 10.43 -14.41
C ILE A 92 3.02 11.66 -14.87
N ALA A 93 3.85 11.50 -15.90
CA ALA A 93 4.48 12.63 -16.59
C ALA A 93 3.54 13.10 -17.72
N GLY A 94 3.41 14.41 -17.90
CA GLY A 94 2.69 14.97 -19.04
C GLY A 94 3.38 14.54 -20.33
N ASP A 95 2.66 13.80 -21.16
CA ASP A 95 3.08 13.45 -22.52
C ASP A 95 3.26 14.75 -23.33
N ALA A 96 4.32 14.86 -24.13
CA ALA A 96 4.54 16.03 -24.97
C ALA A 96 3.46 16.17 -26.05
N GLU A 97 2.84 15.05 -26.47
CA GLU A 97 1.69 15.07 -27.39
C GLU A 97 0.35 15.24 -26.65
N ASN A 98 0.28 14.89 -25.36
CA ASN A 98 -0.90 15.06 -24.50
C ASN A 98 -0.53 15.70 -23.15
N PRO A 99 -0.17 17.00 -23.15
CA PRO A 99 0.15 17.69 -21.92
C PRO A 99 -1.07 17.69 -21.00
N LEU A 100 -0.84 17.53 -19.69
CA LEU A 100 -1.87 17.72 -18.68
C LEU A 100 -2.42 19.15 -18.84
N LYS A 101 -3.62 19.27 -19.40
CA LYS A 101 -4.33 20.55 -19.51
C LYS A 101 -4.76 20.98 -18.11
N VAL A 102 -3.91 21.77 -17.47
CA VAL A 102 -4.24 22.48 -16.24
C VAL A 102 -4.98 23.74 -16.66
N ASP A 103 -6.29 23.62 -16.88
CA ASP A 103 -7.19 24.76 -17.10
C ASP A 103 -7.47 25.41 -15.74
N VAL A 104 -6.54 26.27 -15.32
CA VAL A 104 -6.82 27.20 -14.23
C VAL A 104 -7.30 28.47 -14.89
N ASP A 105 -8.58 28.79 -14.74
CA ASP A 105 -9.11 30.10 -15.14
C ASP A 105 -8.48 31.15 -14.21
N ALA A 106 -7.30 31.61 -14.63
CA ALA A 106 -6.47 32.52 -13.85
C ALA A 106 -7.25 33.81 -13.54
N LYS A 107 -8.15 34.23 -14.43
CA LYS A 107 -8.97 35.42 -14.24
C LYS A 107 -9.91 35.25 -13.05
N GLU A 108 -10.62 34.12 -12.96
CA GLU A 108 -11.50 33.83 -11.84
C GLU A 108 -10.73 33.73 -10.51
N LEU A 109 -9.53 33.15 -10.54
CA LEU A 109 -8.66 33.06 -9.36
C LEU A 109 -8.17 34.45 -8.91
N PHE A 110 -7.75 35.30 -9.84
CA PHE A 110 -7.33 36.68 -9.56
C PHE A 110 -8.48 37.54 -9.03
N ASP A 111 -9.68 37.43 -9.61
CA ASP A 111 -10.87 38.17 -9.19
C ASP A 111 -11.27 37.79 -7.75
N ARG A 112 -11.19 36.51 -7.40
CA ARG A 112 -11.45 36.03 -6.02
C ARG A 112 -10.38 36.52 -5.03
N ILE A 113 -9.11 36.55 -5.42
CA ILE A 113 -8.02 37.07 -4.57
C ILE A 113 -8.20 38.57 -4.33
N LEU A 114 -8.54 39.34 -5.36
CA LEU A 114 -8.80 40.77 -5.25
C LEU A 114 -9.99 41.06 -4.33
N THR A 115 -11.09 40.34 -4.52
CA THR A 115 -12.30 40.47 -3.70
C THR A 115 -12.00 40.17 -2.22
N ASN A 116 -11.24 39.11 -1.94
CA ASN A 116 -10.85 38.76 -0.57
C ASN A 116 -9.93 39.81 0.07
N MET A 117 -9.03 40.43 -0.72
CA MET A 117 -8.18 41.52 -0.21
C MET A 117 -8.97 42.80 0.07
N GLU A 118 -9.96 43.12 -0.78
CA GLU A 118 -10.83 44.28 -0.56
C GLU A 118 -11.73 44.09 0.67
N LEU A 119 -12.31 42.89 0.84
CA LEU A 119 -13.04 42.52 2.05
C LEU A 119 -12.16 42.61 3.30
N ALA A 120 -10.92 42.11 3.24
CA ALA A 120 -9.98 42.21 4.36
C ALA A 120 -9.59 43.65 4.71
N LYS A 121 -9.52 44.54 3.71
CA LYS A 121 -9.31 45.99 3.94
C LYS A 121 -10.53 46.66 4.57
N GLN A 122 -11.74 46.31 4.13
CA GLN A 122 -12.99 46.85 4.69
C GLN A 122 -13.23 46.42 6.14
N VAL A 123 -12.87 45.18 6.49
CA VAL A 123 -12.94 44.71 7.88
C VAL A 123 -12.01 45.51 8.78
N LYS A 124 -10.76 45.75 8.35
CA LYS A 124 -9.82 46.59 9.11
C LYS A 124 -10.29 48.04 9.27
N SER A 125 -10.82 48.66 8.21
CA SER A 125 -11.35 50.02 8.31
C SER A 125 -12.58 50.15 9.21
N ASN A 126 -13.37 49.08 9.35
CA ASN A 126 -14.54 49.04 10.23
C ASN A 126 -14.19 48.71 11.69
N GLU A 127 -13.02 48.10 11.96
CA GLU A 127 -12.49 47.88 13.31
C GLU A 127 -11.79 49.13 13.90
N ASP A 128 -11.31 50.02 13.04
CA ASP A 128 -10.60 51.27 13.40
C ASP A 128 -11.52 52.50 13.55
N SER A 129 -12.86 52.34 13.42
CA SER A 129 -13.89 53.40 13.57
C SER A 129 -14.73 53.20 14.83
#